data_AF-A0A7C6W9L6-F1
#
_entry.id   AF-A0A7C6W9L6-F1
#
_cell.length_a   1.000
_cell.length_b   1.000
_cell.length_c   1.000
_cell.angle_alpha   90.00
_cell.angle_beta   90.00
_cell.angle_gamma   90.00
#
_symmetry.space_group_name_H-M   'P 1'
#
loop_
_entity.id
_entity.type
_entity.pdbx_description
1 polymer ?
#
loop_
_entity_poly.entity_id
_entity_poly.type
_entity_poly.pdbx_seq_one_letter_code
_entity_poly.pdbx_strand_id
1 'polypeptide(L)'
;MKKILALSLLLVLIISLAGCGVKKKIEEKASEKIAETLIEKAVGDKDTKVDIAGDTIKITDSAGGEVSLGGTEWPEVDGLPEFKGGSIISAAKDGEGNVMVILEEVEEKDYNNYVDSISKDFTENVTQVESEDYLLYEGKNSQGYSVAVQYFRGDKTLSIIGKNDGQ
;
A
#
# COMPACT_ATOMS: atom_id res chain seq x y z
N MET A 1 30.13 47.03 -20.67
CA MET A 1 30.25 46.96 -19.18
C MET A 1 28.90 46.86 -18.47
N LYS A 2 27.88 47.69 -18.77
CA LYS A 2 26.54 47.57 -18.16
C LYS A 2 25.82 46.23 -18.41
N LYS A 3 26.01 45.63 -19.60
CA LYS A 3 25.39 44.35 -19.98
C LYS A 3 26.05 43.11 -19.33
N ILE A 4 27.33 43.19 -18.97
CA ILE A 4 28.06 42.10 -18.29
C ILE A 4 27.73 42.10 -16.79
N LEU A 5 27.60 43.29 -16.18
CA LEU A 5 27.09 43.41 -14.80
C LEU A 5 25.65 42.88 -14.66
N ALA A 6 24.78 43.15 -15.64
CA ALA A 6 23.40 42.65 -15.61
C ALA A 6 23.32 41.12 -15.71
N LEU A 7 24.16 40.50 -16.55
CA LEU A 7 24.20 39.03 -16.67
C LEU A 7 24.77 38.36 -15.41
N SER A 8 25.80 38.97 -14.80
CA SER A 8 26.39 38.49 -13.55
C SER A 8 25.38 38.54 -12.39
N LEU A 9 24.55 39.59 -12.33
CA LEU A 9 23.52 39.74 -11.29
C LEU A 9 22.38 38.72 -11.45
N LEU A 10 22.00 38.40 -12.70
CA LEU A 10 21.02 37.36 -13.02
C LEU A 10 21.52 35.96 -12.68
N LEU A 11 22.80 35.67 -12.93
CA LEU A 11 23.39 34.37 -12.63
C LEU A 11 23.49 34.12 -11.11
N VAL A 12 23.81 35.15 -10.32
CA VAL A 12 23.82 35.08 -8.86
C VAL A 12 22.41 34.91 -8.28
N LEU A 13 21.39 35.52 -8.89
CA LEU A 13 19.99 35.34 -8.49
C LEU A 13 19.52 33.89 -8.68
N ILE A 14 19.90 33.26 -9.79
CA ILE A 14 19.54 31.86 -10.11
C ILE A 14 20.24 30.89 -9.13
N ILE A 15 21.47 31.19 -8.72
CA ILE A 15 22.22 30.37 -7.75
C ILE A 15 21.67 30.55 -6.33
N SER A 16 21.13 31.72 -5.99
CA SER A 16 20.48 31.96 -4.68
C SER A 16 19.13 31.25 -4.52
N LEU A 17 18.47 30.84 -5.60
CA LEU A 17 17.23 30.04 -5.57
C LEU A 17 17.47 28.54 -5.41
N ALA A 18 18.71 28.07 -5.61
CA ALA A 18 19.13 26.68 -5.39
C ALA A 18 19.81 26.46 -4.02
N GLY A 19 19.99 27.53 -3.22
CA GLY A 19 20.80 27.50 -2.01
C GLY A 19 20.08 28.05 -0.77
N CYS A 20 19.06 27.35 -0.27
CA CYS A 20 18.68 27.30 1.17
C CYS A 20 17.41 26.44 1.37
N GLY A 21 17.60 25.14 1.61
CA GLY A 21 17.01 24.35 2.71
C GLY A 21 15.54 24.47 3.19
N VAL A 22 14.59 25.10 2.49
CA VAL A 22 13.20 25.27 3.01
C VAL A 22 12.11 24.84 2.00
N LYS A 23 12.44 24.04 0.97
CA LYS A 23 11.49 23.70 -0.11
C LYS A 23 10.99 22.26 -0.22
N LYS A 24 11.44 21.32 0.63
CA LYS A 24 10.99 19.91 0.49
C LYS A 24 9.48 19.74 0.63
N LYS A 25 8.84 20.35 1.63
CA LYS A 25 7.40 20.16 1.90
C LYS A 25 6.43 20.89 0.95
N ILE A 26 6.89 21.88 0.19
CA ILE A 26 6.03 22.62 -0.77
C ILE A 26 6.19 22.04 -2.18
N GLU A 27 7.39 21.60 -2.56
CA GLU A 27 7.60 20.89 -3.83
C GLU A 27 6.95 19.52 -3.85
N GLU A 28 7.02 18.75 -2.75
CA GLU A 28 6.33 17.45 -2.61
C GLU A 28 4.83 17.60 -2.88
N LYS A 29 4.12 18.44 -2.12
CA LYS A 29 2.66 18.66 -2.30
C LYS A 29 2.27 19.18 -3.67
N ALA A 30 3.10 20.03 -4.28
CA ALA A 30 2.85 20.54 -5.62
C ALA A 30 3.08 19.47 -6.69
N SER A 31 4.06 18.58 -6.49
CA SER A 31 4.36 17.46 -7.37
C SER A 31 3.33 16.32 -7.26
N GLU A 32 2.89 16.00 -6.03
CA GLU A 32 1.82 15.05 -5.72
C GLU A 32 0.55 15.46 -6.47
N LYS A 33 0.11 16.71 -6.33
CA LYS A 33 -1.10 17.21 -6.99
C LYS A 33 -1.06 17.17 -8.52
N ILE A 34 0.13 17.35 -9.10
CA ILE A 34 0.33 17.22 -10.55
C ILE A 34 0.19 15.75 -10.96
N ALA A 35 0.81 14.83 -10.21
CA ALA A 35 0.71 13.39 -10.46
C ALA A 35 -0.73 12.87 -10.29
N GLU A 36 -1.44 13.28 -9.23
CA GLU A 36 -2.87 13.01 -9.00
C GLU A 36 -3.68 13.38 -10.24
N THR A 37 -3.59 14.64 -10.67
CA THR A 37 -4.36 15.15 -11.83
C THR A 37 -4.07 14.37 -13.12
N LEU A 38 -2.84 13.88 -13.30
CA LEU A 38 -2.46 13.10 -14.48
C LEU A 38 -3.05 11.69 -14.42
N ILE A 39 -3.02 11.05 -13.26
CA ILE A 39 -3.58 9.71 -13.05
C ILE A 39 -5.11 9.77 -13.17
N GLU A 40 -5.77 10.75 -12.55
CA GLU A 40 -7.23 10.97 -12.69
C GLU A 40 -7.65 11.06 -14.17
N LYS A 41 -6.90 11.84 -14.96
CA LYS A 41 -7.14 11.96 -16.41
C LYS A 41 -6.87 10.66 -17.18
N ALA A 42 -5.92 9.85 -16.73
CA ALA A 42 -5.53 8.61 -17.38
C ALA A 42 -6.49 7.45 -17.07
N VAL A 43 -7.03 7.39 -15.85
CA VAL A 43 -8.02 6.39 -15.43
C VAL A 43 -9.36 6.58 -16.18
N GLY A 44 -9.60 7.77 -16.74
CA GLY A 44 -10.62 7.99 -17.76
C GLY A 44 -12.05 8.18 -17.22
N ASP A 45 -12.22 8.13 -15.89
CA ASP A 45 -13.45 8.51 -15.22
C ASP A 45 -13.30 9.88 -14.54
N LYS A 46 -14.28 10.75 -14.74
CA LYS A 46 -14.22 12.18 -14.38
C LYS A 46 -14.40 12.40 -12.88
N ASP A 47 -14.93 11.38 -12.22
CA ASP A 47 -15.34 11.38 -10.83
C ASP A 47 -14.46 10.45 -9.97
N THR A 48 -13.40 9.87 -10.55
CA THR A 48 -12.36 9.16 -9.79
C THR A 48 -11.41 10.18 -9.16
N LYS A 49 -11.25 10.11 -7.84
CA LYS A 49 -10.36 10.98 -7.07
C LYS A 49 -9.08 10.23 -6.73
N VAL A 50 -7.92 10.83 -7.01
CA VAL A 50 -6.63 10.28 -6.61
C VAL A 50 -6.00 11.21 -5.58
N ASP A 51 -5.66 10.67 -4.41
CA ASP A 51 -4.93 11.38 -3.36
C ASP A 51 -3.58 10.70 -3.16
N ILE A 52 -2.48 11.43 -3.38
CA ILE A 52 -1.12 10.97 -3.14
C ILE A 52 -0.58 11.67 -1.89
N ALA A 53 -0.17 10.87 -0.91
CA ALA A 53 0.45 11.37 0.32
C ALA A 53 1.74 10.60 0.60
N GLY A 54 2.89 11.18 0.23
CA GLY A 54 4.17 10.50 0.31
C GLY A 54 4.19 9.25 -0.57
N ASP A 55 4.35 8.07 0.06
CA ASP A 55 4.43 6.78 -0.62
C ASP A 55 3.05 6.08 -0.76
N THR A 56 1.99 6.69 -0.22
CA THR A 56 0.63 6.16 -0.28
C THR A 56 -0.17 6.82 -1.40
N ILE A 57 -0.82 5.98 -2.23
CA ILE A 57 -1.76 6.41 -3.27
C ILE A 57 -3.14 5.89 -2.88
N LYS A 58 -4.11 6.79 -2.75
CA LYS A 58 -5.51 6.45 -2.54
C LYS A 58 -6.31 6.80 -3.79
N ILE A 59 -7.07 5.84 -4.30
CA ILE A 59 -7.97 5.99 -5.44
C ILE A 59 -9.38 5.80 -4.90
N THR A 60 -10.25 6.78 -5.10
CA THR A 60 -11.67 6.68 -4.75
C THR A 60 -12.47 6.70 -6.04
N ASP A 61 -13.24 5.65 -6.29
CA ASP A 61 -14.13 5.60 -7.45
C ASP A 61 -15.44 6.38 -7.20
N SER A 62 -16.27 6.48 -8.24
CA SER A 62 -17.54 7.19 -8.22
C SER A 62 -18.63 6.51 -7.37
N ALA A 63 -18.46 5.24 -7.00
CA ALA A 63 -19.34 4.50 -6.09
C ALA A 63 -18.91 4.63 -4.62
N GLY A 64 -17.79 5.30 -4.33
CA GLY A 64 -17.22 5.43 -2.99
C GLY A 64 -16.32 4.26 -2.60
N GLY A 65 -15.96 3.39 -3.55
CA GLY A 65 -14.95 2.37 -3.36
C GLY A 65 -13.58 3.01 -3.26
N GLU A 66 -12.85 2.68 -2.19
CA GLU A 66 -11.52 3.25 -1.93
C GLU A 66 -10.48 2.16 -2.11
N VAL A 67 -9.48 2.39 -2.96
CA VAL A 67 -8.29 1.56 -3.10
C VAL A 67 -7.09 2.35 -2.60
N SER A 68 -6.46 1.91 -1.51
CA SER A 68 -5.17 2.44 -1.07
C SER A 68 -4.02 1.55 -1.56
N LEU A 69 -2.89 2.12 -1.98
CA LEU A 69 -1.68 1.42 -2.38
C LEU A 69 -0.50 2.06 -1.65
N GLY A 70 0.44 1.28 -1.14
CA GLY A 70 1.65 1.82 -0.49
C GLY A 70 1.41 2.40 0.91
N GLY A 71 0.35 1.98 1.60
CA GLY A 71 0.23 2.18 3.04
C GLY A 71 1.12 1.20 3.81
N THR A 72 1.71 1.65 4.92
CA THR A 72 2.45 0.81 5.88
C THR A 72 1.62 0.48 7.13
N GLU A 73 0.35 0.87 7.13
CA GLU A 73 -0.61 0.58 8.19
C GLU A 73 -1.50 -0.60 7.80
N TRP A 74 -1.92 -1.38 8.79
CA TRP A 74 -2.86 -2.48 8.58
C TRP A 74 -4.24 -1.93 8.14
N PRO A 75 -4.87 -2.50 7.09
CA PRO A 75 -6.16 -2.01 6.62
C PRO A 75 -7.27 -2.29 7.66
N GLU A 76 -8.17 -1.34 7.86
CA GLU A 76 -9.38 -1.55 8.67
C GLU A 76 -10.32 -2.54 7.97
N VAL A 77 -10.31 -3.80 8.39
CA VAL A 77 -11.13 -4.88 7.83
C VAL A 77 -11.75 -5.73 8.94
N ASP A 78 -13.04 -5.99 8.83
CA ASP A 78 -13.76 -6.88 9.75
C ASP A 78 -13.50 -8.34 9.39
N GLY A 79 -13.33 -9.20 10.41
CA GLY A 79 -13.20 -10.64 10.22
C GLY A 79 -11.80 -11.14 9.83
N LEU A 80 -10.83 -10.25 9.63
CA LEU A 80 -9.42 -10.59 9.45
C LEU A 80 -8.56 -9.92 10.53
N PRO A 81 -8.01 -10.68 11.49
CA PRO A 81 -7.19 -10.10 12.55
C PRO A 81 -5.87 -9.54 12.01
N GLU A 82 -5.33 -8.53 12.69
CA GLU A 82 -4.06 -7.91 12.31
C GLU A 82 -2.86 -8.87 12.45
N PHE A 83 -2.02 -8.92 11.41
CA PHE A 83 -0.69 -9.53 11.48
C PHE A 83 0.32 -8.53 12.04
N LYS A 84 1.04 -8.91 13.10
CA LYS A 84 1.92 -8.00 13.86
C LYS A 84 3.42 -8.26 13.69
N GLY A 85 3.78 -9.30 12.95
CA GLY A 85 5.19 -9.62 12.66
C GLY A 85 5.70 -8.83 11.45
N GLY A 86 7.01 -8.59 11.40
CA GLY A 86 7.67 -7.93 10.26
C GLY A 86 7.23 -6.48 10.03
N SER A 87 7.45 -6.01 8.80
CA SER A 87 7.20 -4.64 8.34
C SER A 87 6.27 -4.64 7.14
N ILE A 88 5.14 -3.93 7.20
CA ILE A 88 4.24 -3.77 6.04
C ILE A 88 4.94 -2.88 5.01
N ILE A 89 5.11 -3.41 3.80
CA ILE A 89 5.65 -2.65 2.65
C ILE A 89 4.56 -2.20 1.68
N SER A 90 3.40 -2.85 1.72
CA SER A 90 2.22 -2.43 0.96
C SER A 90 0.95 -2.98 1.60
N ALA A 91 -0.02 -2.11 1.82
CA ALA A 91 -1.36 -2.50 2.21
C ALA A 91 -2.39 -1.81 1.30
N ALA A 92 -3.37 -2.61 0.88
CA ALA A 92 -4.49 -2.19 0.08
C ALA A 92 -5.78 -2.80 0.61
N LYS A 93 -6.86 -2.03 0.54
CA LYS A 93 -8.24 -2.45 0.72
C LYS A 93 -9.05 -1.83 -0.40
N ASP A 94 -10.06 -2.52 -0.91
CA ASP A 94 -11.05 -1.95 -1.83
C ASP A 94 -12.40 -1.62 -1.14
N GLY A 95 -13.34 -1.04 -1.90
CA GLY A 95 -14.69 -0.73 -1.41
C GLY A 95 -15.56 -1.94 -1.05
N GLU A 96 -15.17 -3.15 -1.45
CA GLU A 96 -15.94 -4.39 -1.23
C GLU A 96 -15.43 -5.16 0.01
N GLY A 97 -14.35 -4.67 0.63
CA GLY A 97 -13.71 -5.30 1.78
C GLY A 97 -12.64 -6.33 1.41
N ASN A 98 -12.23 -6.39 0.14
CA ASN A 98 -11.09 -7.18 -0.26
C ASN A 98 -9.81 -6.46 0.18
N VAL A 99 -8.82 -7.21 0.66
CA VAL A 99 -7.55 -6.67 1.14
C VAL A 99 -6.37 -7.41 0.55
N MET A 100 -5.27 -6.68 0.41
CA MET A 100 -3.96 -7.22 0.06
C MET A 100 -2.91 -6.55 0.95
N VAL A 101 -2.17 -7.35 1.72
CA VAL A 101 -1.08 -6.87 2.56
C VAL A 101 0.18 -7.64 2.20
N ILE A 102 1.25 -6.93 1.93
CA ILE A 102 2.59 -7.49 1.75
C ILE A 102 3.48 -6.98 2.88
N LEU A 103 4.17 -7.91 3.53
CA LEU A 103 5.12 -7.65 4.59
C LEU A 103 6.47 -8.26 4.28
N GLU A 104 7.53 -7.63 4.76
CA GLU A 104 8.90 -8.16 4.76
C GLU A 104 9.39 -8.38 6.19
N GLU A 105 10.57 -8.99 6.35
CA GLU A 105 11.19 -9.27 7.65
C GLU A 105 10.30 -10.12 8.57
N VAL A 106 9.43 -10.96 7.99
CA VAL A 106 8.54 -11.83 8.77
C VAL A 106 9.29 -13.07 9.21
N GLU A 107 9.30 -13.36 10.51
CA GLU A 107 9.83 -14.62 11.00
C GLU A 107 8.80 -15.74 10.81
N GLU A 108 9.26 -16.93 10.40
CA GLU A 108 8.39 -18.10 10.16
C GLU A 108 7.54 -18.46 11.39
N LYS A 109 8.06 -18.21 12.60
CA LYS A 109 7.32 -18.38 13.84
C LYS A 109 6.08 -17.46 13.91
N ASP A 110 6.19 -16.22 13.45
CA ASP A 110 5.08 -15.26 13.48
C ASP A 110 4.01 -15.64 12.46
N TYR A 111 4.41 -16.13 11.28
CA TYR A 111 3.51 -16.78 10.33
C TYR A 111 2.74 -17.94 10.98
N ASN A 112 3.46 -18.88 11.61
CA ASN A 112 2.83 -20.06 12.23
C ASN A 112 1.84 -19.67 13.33
N ASN A 113 2.22 -18.74 14.20
CA ASN A 113 1.32 -18.25 15.26
C ASN A 113 0.05 -17.59 14.68
N TYR A 114 0.19 -16.86 13.58
CA TYR A 114 -0.94 -16.21 12.93
C TYR A 114 -1.88 -17.23 12.29
N VAL A 115 -1.34 -18.20 11.54
CA VAL A 115 -2.13 -19.30 10.94
C VAL A 115 -2.84 -20.12 12.01
N ASP A 116 -2.16 -20.45 13.11
CA ASP A 116 -2.76 -21.14 14.27
C ASP A 116 -3.89 -20.34 14.92
N SER A 117 -3.83 -19.01 14.84
CA SER A 117 -4.88 -18.13 15.35
C SER A 117 -6.08 -18.11 14.42
N ILE A 118 -5.88 -17.79 13.14
CA ILE A 118 -6.98 -17.60 12.18
C ILE A 118 -7.65 -18.92 11.79
N SER A 119 -6.93 -20.04 11.85
CA SER A 119 -7.47 -21.36 11.48
C SER A 119 -8.63 -21.82 12.36
N LYS A 120 -8.86 -21.17 13.50
CA LYS A 120 -10.03 -21.39 14.37
C LYS A 120 -11.32 -20.83 13.78
N ASP A 121 -11.21 -19.77 12.98
CA ASP A 121 -12.35 -19.05 12.40
C ASP A 121 -12.49 -19.34 10.90
N PHE A 122 -11.38 -19.60 10.20
CA PHE A 122 -11.32 -19.87 8.76
C PHE A 122 -11.35 -21.38 8.45
N THR A 123 -12.38 -22.08 8.93
CA THR A 123 -12.43 -23.55 8.92
C THR A 123 -12.96 -24.18 7.62
N GLU A 124 -13.50 -23.39 6.70
CA GLU A 124 -14.11 -23.89 5.46
C GLU A 124 -13.13 -23.85 4.28
N ASN A 125 -13.22 -24.82 3.36
CA ASN A 125 -12.39 -24.91 2.14
C ASN A 125 -10.88 -24.75 2.40
N VAL A 126 -10.38 -25.36 3.48
CA VAL A 126 -8.99 -25.19 3.90
C VAL A 126 -8.02 -25.85 2.94
N THR A 127 -7.04 -25.07 2.47
CA THR A 127 -5.85 -25.57 1.76
C THR A 127 -4.62 -25.24 2.59
N GLN A 128 -3.74 -26.21 2.81
CA GLN A 128 -2.45 -25.99 3.46
C GLN A 128 -1.34 -26.61 2.62
N VAL A 129 -0.29 -25.83 2.38
CA VAL A 129 0.92 -26.29 1.69
C VAL A 129 2.13 -25.92 2.52
N GLU A 130 2.97 -26.91 2.76
CA GLU A 130 4.30 -26.74 3.32
C GLU A 130 5.30 -27.30 2.32
N SER A 131 6.15 -26.44 1.79
CA SER A 131 7.26 -26.79 0.89
C SER A 131 8.57 -26.28 1.47
N GLU A 132 9.70 -26.50 0.79
CA GLU A 132 10.97 -25.90 1.20
C GLU A 132 10.98 -24.37 0.95
N ASP A 133 10.31 -23.90 -0.10
CA ASP A 133 10.38 -22.50 -0.55
C ASP A 133 9.33 -21.60 0.11
N TYR A 134 8.14 -22.14 0.37
CA TYR A 134 7.01 -21.37 0.90
C TYR A 134 6.06 -22.20 1.77
N LEU A 135 5.30 -21.47 2.58
CA LEU A 135 4.13 -21.93 3.33
C LEU A 135 2.88 -21.24 2.78
N LEU A 136 1.77 -21.97 2.68
CA LEU A 136 0.47 -21.43 2.27
C LEU A 136 -0.61 -21.95 3.21
N TYR A 137 -1.44 -21.04 3.67
CA TYR A 137 -2.71 -21.35 4.30
C TYR A 137 -3.81 -20.60 3.54
N GLU A 138 -4.84 -21.32 3.10
CA GLU A 138 -6.07 -20.75 2.60
C GLU A 138 -7.24 -21.28 3.44
N GLY A 139 -8.24 -20.45 3.66
CA GLY A 139 -9.45 -20.85 4.33
C GLY A 139 -10.55 -19.81 4.20
N LYS A 140 -11.76 -20.21 4.55
CA LYS A 140 -12.95 -19.36 4.54
C LYS A 140 -13.62 -19.42 5.90
N ASN A 141 -14.09 -18.28 6.39
CA ASN A 141 -14.84 -18.18 7.63
C ASN A 141 -16.35 -18.28 7.39
N SER A 142 -17.10 -18.51 8.48
CA SER A 142 -18.57 -18.65 8.43
C SER A 142 -19.33 -17.40 7.95
N GLN A 143 -18.66 -16.25 7.88
CA GLN A 143 -19.24 -14.99 7.40
C GLN A 143 -19.09 -14.80 5.89
N GLY A 144 -18.43 -15.74 5.20
CA GLY A 144 -18.21 -15.62 3.77
C GLY A 144 -16.87 -14.98 3.38
N TYR A 145 -16.01 -14.66 4.35
CA TYR A 145 -14.70 -14.07 4.10
C TYR A 145 -13.64 -15.15 3.87
N SER A 146 -12.93 -15.08 2.76
CA SER A 146 -11.85 -16.01 2.40
C SER A 146 -10.50 -15.33 2.63
N VAL A 147 -9.49 -16.08 3.07
CA VAL A 147 -8.12 -15.59 3.27
C VAL A 147 -7.12 -16.54 2.62
N ALA A 148 -6.09 -15.99 2.00
CA ALA A 148 -4.88 -16.68 1.59
C ALA A 148 -3.67 -16.00 2.27
N VAL A 149 -2.87 -16.79 2.99
CA VAL A 149 -1.69 -16.36 3.75
C VAL A 149 -0.50 -17.14 3.23
N GLN A 150 0.35 -16.48 2.43
CA GLN A 150 1.50 -17.09 1.76
C GLN A 150 2.80 -16.49 2.28
N TYR A 151 3.66 -17.33 2.85
CA TYR A 151 4.98 -16.95 3.36
C TYR A 151 6.09 -17.56 2.52
N PHE A 152 7.00 -16.73 2.03
CA PHE A 152 8.17 -17.12 1.26
C PHE A 152 9.40 -17.13 2.18
N ARG A 153 10.06 -18.29 2.30
CA ARG A 153 11.19 -18.48 3.21
C ARG A 153 12.46 -17.78 2.74
N GLY A 154 12.66 -17.70 1.43
CA GLY A 154 13.90 -17.21 0.84
C GLY A 154 14.19 -15.74 1.15
N ASP A 155 13.15 -14.92 1.16
CA ASP A 155 13.22 -13.46 1.37
C ASP A 155 12.44 -13.01 2.63
N LYS A 156 11.82 -13.94 3.35
CA LYS A 156 10.98 -13.65 4.54
C LYS A 156 9.80 -12.71 4.22
N THR A 157 9.25 -12.84 3.01
CA THR A 157 8.09 -12.07 2.56
C THR A 157 6.80 -12.80 2.92
N LEU A 158 5.81 -12.07 3.41
CA LEU A 158 4.45 -12.55 3.67
C LEU A 158 3.46 -11.78 2.80
N SER A 159 2.58 -12.51 2.11
CA SER A 159 1.42 -11.97 1.41
C SER A 159 0.14 -12.46 2.09
N ILE A 160 -0.75 -11.53 2.43
CA ILE A 160 -2.09 -11.81 2.96
C ILE A 160 -3.10 -11.22 2.00
N ILE A 161 -3.93 -12.06 1.40
CA ILE A 161 -5.04 -11.66 0.54
C ILE A 161 -6.32 -12.08 1.21
N GLY A 162 -7.18 -11.11 1.53
CA GLY A 162 -8.52 -11.34 2.05
C GLY A 162 -9.56 -10.98 0.99
N LYS A 163 -10.59 -11.80 0.85
CA LYS A 163 -11.66 -11.62 -0.12
C LYS A 163 -13.02 -11.77 0.54
N ASN A 164 -13.88 -10.77 0.35
CA ASN A 164 -15.25 -10.83 0.84
C ASN A 164 -16.14 -11.52 -0.20
N ASP A 165 -16.37 -12.83 -0.07
CA ASP A 165 -17.26 -13.57 -0.98
C ASP A 165 -18.74 -13.48 -0.56
N GLY A 166 -19.07 -12.59 0.38
CA GLY A 166 -20.41 -12.41 0.96
C GLY A 166 -21.31 -11.42 0.23
N GLN A 167 -20.91 -10.91 -0.95
CA GLN A 167 -21.70 -10.02 -1.81
C GLN A 167 -22.10 -10.69 -3.13
#